data_AF-C6TFJ5-F1
#
_entry.id   AF-C6TFJ5-F1
#
_cell.length_a   1.000
_cell.length_b   1.000
_cell.length_c   1.000
_cell.angle_alpha   90.00
_cell.angle_beta   90.00
_cell.angle_gamma   90.00
#
_symmetry.space_group_name_H-M   'P 1'
#
loop_
_entity.id
_entity.type
_entity.pdbx_description
1 polymer ?
#
loop_
_entity_poly.entity_id
_entity_poly.type
_entity_poly.pdbx_seq_one_letter_code
_entity_poly.pdbx_strand_id
1 'polypeptide(L)'
;MYQSYEGLMATRWKWWWLALTWSIGEHRNSIIFSGSTFNANKMMEDAVFLLWTWLRHLEKGFQSHFNHWSSNIREGFRCNQG
;
A
#
# COMPACT_ATOMS: atom_id res chain seq x y z
N MET A 1 -28.28 -0.45 -7.62
CA MET A 1 -27.02 -1.05 -8.10
C MET A 1 -26.02 -1.02 -6.95
N TYR A 2 -26.13 -1.96 -6.00
CA TYR A 2 -25.28 -2.08 -4.79
C TYR A 2 -23.98 -2.85 -5.05
N GLN A 3 -23.63 -3.06 -6.31
CA GLN A 3 -22.30 -3.54 -6.66
C GLN A 3 -21.36 -2.35 -6.55
N SER A 4 -20.49 -2.38 -5.53
CA SER A 4 -19.02 -2.32 -5.71
C SER A 4 -18.28 -1.55 -4.62
N TYR A 5 -18.89 -1.06 -3.54
CA TYR A 5 -18.10 -0.44 -2.45
C TYR A 5 -17.32 -1.52 -1.66
N GLU A 6 -17.99 -2.58 -1.22
CA GLU A 6 -17.35 -3.77 -0.61
C GLU A 6 -16.28 -4.38 -1.53
N GLY A 7 -16.59 -4.47 -2.83
CA GLY A 7 -15.67 -5.04 -3.84
C GLY A 7 -14.40 -4.21 -4.02
N LEU A 8 -14.52 -2.88 -4.03
CA LEU A 8 -13.37 -1.98 -4.11
C LEU A 8 -12.51 -2.06 -2.83
N MET A 9 -13.15 -2.13 -1.65
CA MET A 9 -12.45 -2.29 -0.37
C MET A 9 -11.70 -3.61 -0.30
N ALA A 10 -12.34 -4.72 -0.63
CA ALA A 10 -11.71 -6.03 -0.67
C ALA A 10 -10.55 -6.07 -1.68
N THR A 11 -10.68 -5.37 -2.80
CA THR A 11 -9.62 -5.25 -3.81
C THR A 11 -8.44 -4.45 -3.27
N ARG A 12 -8.66 -3.25 -2.73
CA ARG A 12 -7.60 -2.42 -2.11
C ARG A 12 -6.89 -3.13 -0.95
N TRP A 13 -7.63 -3.87 -0.12
CA TRP A 13 -7.05 -4.70 0.94
C TRP A 13 -6.17 -5.82 0.38
N LYS A 14 -6.56 -6.48 -0.71
CA LYS A 14 -5.73 -7.48 -1.38
C LYS A 14 -4.43 -6.87 -1.91
N TRP A 15 -4.49 -5.69 -2.53
CA TRP A 15 -3.31 -4.99 -3.01
C TRP A 15 -2.38 -4.58 -1.86
N TRP A 16 -2.93 -4.17 -0.71
CA TRP A 16 -2.13 -3.88 0.48
C TRP A 16 -1.44 -5.11 1.02
N TRP A 17 -2.15 -6.24 1.15
CA TRP A 17 -1.53 -7.50 1.56
C TRP A 17 -0.41 -7.94 0.61
N LEU A 18 -0.60 -7.76 -0.69
CA LEU A 18 0.40 -8.12 -1.69
C LEU A 18 1.64 -7.21 -1.59
N ALA A 19 1.43 -5.89 -1.49
CA ALA A 19 2.52 -4.92 -1.32
C ALA A 19 3.31 -5.18 -0.04
N LEU A 20 2.62 -5.46 1.07
CA LEU A 20 3.25 -5.77 2.36
C LEU A 20 4.08 -7.05 2.29
N THR A 21 3.52 -8.11 1.71
CA THR A 21 4.23 -9.40 1.55
C THR A 21 5.44 -9.26 0.63
N TRP A 22 5.32 -8.47 -0.43
CA TRP A 22 6.42 -8.15 -1.33
C TRP A 22 7.54 -7.40 -0.60
N SER A 23 7.22 -6.31 0.11
CA SER A 23 8.22 -5.53 0.86
C SER A 23 8.89 -6.34 1.97
N ILE A 24 8.16 -7.24 2.64
CA ILE A 24 8.76 -8.17 3.61
C ILE A 24 9.73 -9.13 2.90
N GLY A 25 9.35 -9.69 1.75
CA GLY A 25 10.20 -10.57 0.96
C GLY A 25 11.46 -9.88 0.45
N GLU A 26 11.31 -8.68 -0.10
CA GLU A 26 12.41 -7.86 -0.60
C GLU A 26 13.35 -7.41 0.52
N HIS A 27 12.80 -6.99 1.67
CA HIS A 27 13.61 -6.65 2.84
C HIS A 27 14.36 -7.86 3.39
N ARG A 28 13.73 -9.04 3.44
CA ARG A 28 14.40 -10.28 3.84
C ARG A 28 15.51 -10.68 2.87
N ASN A 29 15.27 -10.59 1.57
CA ASN A 29 16.32 -10.83 0.56
C ASN A 29 17.45 -9.81 0.71
N SER A 30 17.13 -8.54 0.95
CA SER A 30 18.15 -7.51 1.19
C SER A 30 19.00 -7.83 2.41
N ILE A 31 18.43 -8.22 3.55
CA ILE A 31 19.20 -8.58 4.76
C ILE A 31 20.13 -9.76 4.49
N ILE A 32 19.61 -10.81 3.83
CA ILE A 32 20.35 -12.05 3.57
C ILE A 32 21.50 -11.82 2.57
N PHE A 33 21.27 -11.02 1.52
CA PHE A 33 22.25 -10.82 0.43
C PHE A 33 23.14 -9.60 0.59
N SER A 34 22.71 -8.55 1.30
CA SER A 34 23.46 -7.28 1.46
C SER A 34 23.98 -7.03 2.88
N GLY A 35 23.68 -7.91 3.84
CA GLY A 35 24.11 -7.74 5.24
C GLY A 35 23.50 -6.52 5.94
N SER A 36 22.39 -6.00 5.41
CA SER A 36 21.71 -4.83 5.96
C SER A 36 21.04 -5.13 7.30
N THR A 37 20.97 -4.14 8.18
CA THR A 37 20.29 -4.25 9.47
C THR A 37 18.78 -4.19 9.28
N PHE A 38 18.06 -5.05 10.00
CA PHE A 38 16.59 -5.04 10.01
C PHE A 38 16.11 -3.68 10.52
N ASN A 39 15.43 -2.94 9.65
CA ASN A 39 14.86 -1.64 9.97
C ASN A 39 13.38 -1.66 9.62
N ALA A 40 12.55 -1.97 10.63
CA ALA A 40 11.11 -2.08 10.49
C ALA A 40 10.46 -0.76 10.01
N ASN A 41 10.97 0.39 10.43
CA ASN A 41 10.45 1.69 10.03
C ASN A 41 10.66 1.91 8.52
N LYS A 42 11.88 1.64 8.05
CA LYS A 42 12.20 1.74 6.62
C LYS A 42 11.40 0.75 5.78
N MET A 43 11.26 -0.49 6.26
CA MET A 43 10.43 -1.51 5.60
C MET A 43 8.96 -1.06 5.47
N MET A 44 8.42 -0.42 6.51
CA MET A 44 7.05 0.09 6.50
C MET A 44 6.90 1.28 5.52
N GLU A 45 7.84 2.21 5.50
CA GLU A 45 7.87 3.32 4.54
C GLU A 45 7.93 2.82 3.09
N ASP A 46 8.81 1.85 2.80
CA ASP A 46 8.93 1.24 1.48
C ASP A 46 7.63 0.52 1.07
N ALA A 47 6.98 -0.19 2.00
CA ALA A 47 5.70 -0.85 1.74
C ALA A 47 4.56 0.13 1.46
N VAL A 48 4.51 1.23 2.21
CA VAL A 48 3.53 2.31 2.04
C VAL A 48 3.74 2.99 0.67
N PHE A 49 4.99 3.28 0.30
CA PHE A 49 5.32 3.85 -1.01
C PHE A 49 4.97 2.90 -2.17
N LEU A 50 5.27 1.60 -2.02
CA LEU A 50 4.94 0.58 -3.02
C LEU A 50 3.43 0.47 -3.22
N LEU A 51 2.64 0.43 -2.13
CA LEU A 51 1.18 0.43 -2.23
C LEU A 51 0.66 1.67 -2.96
N TRP A 52 1.13 2.87 -2.59
CA TRP A 52 0.69 4.11 -3.23
C TRP A 52 0.95 4.10 -4.73
N THR A 53 2.15 3.65 -5.13
CA THR A 53 2.54 3.51 -6.53
C THR A 53 1.57 2.60 -7.26
N TRP A 54 1.25 1.44 -6.68
CA TRP A 54 0.33 0.47 -7.25
C TRP A 54 -1.08 1.05 -7.40
N LEU A 55 -1.63 1.69 -6.36
CA LEU A 55 -2.94 2.35 -6.42
C LEU A 55 -2.98 3.40 -7.53
N ARG A 56 -1.92 4.21 -7.67
CA ARG A 56 -1.82 5.22 -8.72
C ARG A 56 -1.81 4.64 -10.14
N HIS A 57 -1.21 3.47 -10.33
CA HIS A 57 -1.13 2.81 -11.64
C HIS A 57 -2.37 1.97 -11.98
N LEU A 58 -3.05 1.41 -10.98
CA LEU A 58 -4.12 0.44 -11.18
C LEU A 58 -5.51 1.06 -11.05
N GLU A 59 -5.68 2.08 -10.21
CA GLU A 59 -6.96 2.73 -9.98
C GLU A 59 -7.09 3.98 -10.88
N LYS A 60 -7.92 3.86 -11.93
CA LYS A 60 -8.25 5.00 -12.80
C LYS A 60 -8.95 6.09 -11.96
N GLY A 61 -8.24 7.20 -11.74
CA GLY A 61 -8.74 8.35 -10.96
C GLY A 61 -8.05 8.56 -9.62
N PHE A 62 -7.12 7.68 -9.21
CA PHE A 62 -6.35 7.87 -7.99
C PHE A 62 -5.26 8.93 -8.20
N GLN A 63 -5.53 10.17 -7.81
CA GLN A 63 -4.60 11.31 -7.93
C GLN A 63 -4.08 11.82 -6.57
N SER A 64 -4.39 11.14 -5.47
CA SER A 64 -3.94 11.54 -4.14
C SER A 64 -2.42 11.57 -4.05
N HIS A 65 -1.86 12.70 -3.64
CA HIS A 65 -0.43 12.86 -3.43
C HIS A 65 0.07 11.96 -2.29
N PHE A 66 1.29 11.43 -2.41
CA PHE A 66 1.85 10.50 -1.42
C PHE A 66 1.79 11.03 0.01
N ASN A 67 2.25 12.27 0.26
CA ASN A 67 2.26 12.87 1.61
C ASN A 67 0.86 12.99 2.23
N HIS A 68 -0.15 13.25 1.42
CA HIS A 68 -1.53 13.33 1.88
C HIS A 68 -2.07 11.94 2.19
N TRP A 69 -1.79 10.98 1.30
CA TRP A 69 -2.23 9.60 1.45
C TRP A 69 -1.54 8.87 2.61
N SER A 70 -0.24 9.05 2.80
CA SER A 70 0.55 8.43 3.88
C SER A 70 0.13 8.96 5.26
N SER A 71 -0.18 10.25 5.36
CA SER A 71 -0.71 10.86 6.58
C SER A 71 -2.15 10.42 6.88
N ASN A 72 -2.93 10.10 5.83
CA ASN A 72 -4.34 9.72 5.91
C ASN A 72 -4.59 8.30 5.39
N ILE A 73 -3.73 7.34 5.73
CA ILE A 73 -3.86 5.94 5.28
C ILE A 73 -5.26 5.38 5.61
N ARG A 74 -5.80 5.72 6.79
CA ARG A 74 -7.17 5.33 7.18
C ARG A 74 -8.26 5.92 6.29
N GLU A 75 -8.02 7.05 5.62
CA GLU A 75 -8.98 7.62 4.67
C GLU A 75 -8.90 6.96 3.30
N GLY A 76 -7.71 6.55 2.86
CA GLY A 76 -7.56 5.74 1.63
C GLY A 76 -8.33 4.41 1.66
N PHE A 77 -8.56 3.88 2.87
CA PHE A 77 -9.38 2.69 3.12
C PHE A 77 -10.83 3.01 3.54
N ARG A 78 -11.19 4.28 3.77
CA ARG A 78 -12.58 4.66 4.06
C ARG A 78 -13.31 4.92 2.74
N CYS A 79 -14.55 4.42 2.66
CA CYS A 79 -15.47 4.83 1.62
C CYS A 79 -15.79 6.32 1.84
N ASN A 80 -15.54 7.19 0.86
CA ASN A 80 -16.08 8.56 0.91
C ASN A 80 -17.59 8.45 1.06
N GLN A 81 -18.11 8.87 2.20
CA GLN A 81 -19.54 9.13 2.39
C GLN A 81 -19.81 10.47 1.71
N GLY A 82 -20.12 10.42 0.41
CA GLY A 82 -20.66 11.54 -0.36
C GLY A 82 -22.06 11.19 -0.80
#